data_AF-A0A929HV87-F1
#
_entry.id   AF-A0A929HV87-F1
#
_cell.length_a   1.000
_cell.length_b   1.000
_cell.length_c   1.000
_cell.angle_alpha   90.00
_cell.angle_beta   90.00
_cell.angle_gamma   90.00
#
_symmetry.space_group_name_H-M   'P 1'
#
loop_
_entity.id
_entity.type
_entity.pdbx_description
1 polymer ?
#
loop_
_entity_poly.entity_id
_entity_poly.type
_entity_poly.pdbx_seq_one_letter_code
_entity_poly.pdbx_strand_id
1 'polypeptide(L)'
;LEDILKQGFKGVEGKVESAAPKHLRSALGQTVNFFYTLQGEAAGAQAISSFDTLLAPFVRYDNLDYKEIKQALQEFVFNINIPTRVGFQTPFTNITMDLYVPSILKDHPVIIGGVEKDETYSDFQPEMDMLNRAFAEVMMEGDAKGRVFTFPIPTYNITADFDWDNPNFEPIWKMTGKYGVPYFSNFV
;
A
#
# COMPACT_ATOMS: atom_id res chain seq x y z
N LEU A 1 -7.40 5.71 -3.17
CA LEU A 1 -5.99 6.14 -3.25
C LEU A 1 -5.76 7.06 -4.45
N GLU A 2 -6.27 6.74 -5.64
CA GLU A 2 -6.15 7.59 -6.83
C GLU A 2 -6.49 9.07 -6.59
N ASP A 3 -7.58 9.37 -5.88
CA ASP A 3 -7.93 10.76 -5.53
C ASP A 3 -6.87 11.47 -4.69
N ILE A 4 -6.24 10.77 -3.74
CA ILE A 4 -5.11 11.30 -2.96
C ILE A 4 -3.93 11.58 -3.90
N LEU A 5 -3.65 10.68 -4.84
CA LEU A 5 -2.55 10.85 -5.81
C LEU A 5 -2.81 11.99 -6.80
N LYS A 6 -4.07 12.24 -7.17
CA LYS A 6 -4.48 13.32 -8.08
C LYS A 6 -4.54 14.68 -7.39
N GLN A 7 -5.05 14.73 -6.16
CA GLN A 7 -5.46 15.98 -5.54
C GLN A 7 -4.72 16.34 -4.25
N GLY A 8 -4.06 15.36 -3.62
CA GLY A 8 -3.57 15.44 -2.25
C GLY A 8 -4.68 15.23 -1.21
N PHE A 9 -4.33 15.30 0.07
CA PHE A 9 -5.29 15.21 1.17
C PHE A 9 -5.78 16.60 1.59
N LYS A 10 -7.06 16.89 1.34
CA LYS A 10 -7.69 18.21 1.46
C LYS A 10 -9.23 18.11 1.62
N GLY A 11 -9.92 19.24 1.76
CA GLY A 11 -11.39 19.32 1.67
C GLY A 11 -12.11 19.76 2.94
N VAL A 12 -11.40 20.24 3.97
CA VAL A 12 -11.99 20.75 5.21
C VAL A 12 -11.58 22.20 5.43
N GLU A 13 -12.57 23.09 5.42
CA GLU A 13 -12.35 24.54 5.57
C GLU A 13 -11.61 24.85 6.88
N GLY A 14 -10.59 25.72 6.78
CA GLY A 14 -9.79 26.15 7.94
C GLY A 14 -8.84 25.08 8.50
N LYS A 15 -8.65 23.95 7.81
CA LYS A 15 -7.65 22.92 8.15
C LYS A 15 -6.48 22.94 7.18
N VAL A 16 -5.36 22.37 7.63
CA VAL A 16 -4.17 22.21 6.78
C VAL A 16 -4.48 21.21 5.67
N GLU A 17 -4.08 21.54 4.45
CA GLU A 17 -4.22 20.70 3.27
C GLU A 17 -2.85 20.35 2.69
N SER A 18 -2.79 19.23 1.99
CA SER A 18 -1.59 18.80 1.26
C SER A 18 -1.86 18.79 -0.24
N ALA A 19 -0.86 19.18 -1.02
CA ALA A 19 -0.87 18.96 -2.46
C ALA A 19 -0.66 17.47 -2.79
N ALA A 20 -0.95 17.10 -4.03
CA ALA A 20 -0.69 15.75 -4.52
C ALA A 20 0.76 15.29 -4.25
N PRO A 21 0.96 14.05 -3.76
CA PRO A 21 2.28 13.56 -3.40
C PRO A 21 3.18 13.40 -4.62
N LYS A 22 4.45 13.80 -4.49
CA LYS A 22 5.48 13.66 -5.54
C LYS A 22 6.45 12.50 -5.31
N HIS A 23 6.47 11.96 -4.09
CA HIS A 23 7.40 10.93 -3.64
C HIS A 23 6.66 9.81 -2.91
N LEU A 24 7.18 8.58 -2.94
CA LEU A 24 6.58 7.39 -2.32
C LEU A 24 6.24 7.64 -0.85
N ARG A 25 7.20 8.17 -0.09
CA ARG A 25 7.03 8.48 1.35
C ARG A 25 5.91 9.48 1.60
N SER A 26 5.76 10.49 0.72
CA SER A 26 4.66 11.45 0.82
C SER A 26 3.31 10.80 0.52
N ALA A 27 3.23 9.90 -0.47
CA ALA A 27 2.00 9.17 -0.79
C ALA A 27 1.57 8.24 0.35
N LEU A 28 2.52 7.52 0.95
CA LEU A 28 2.29 6.68 2.13
C LEU A 28 1.87 7.52 3.34
N GLY A 29 2.54 8.65 3.60
CA GLY A 29 2.19 9.55 4.70
C GLY A 29 0.79 10.16 4.57
N GLN A 30 0.41 10.59 3.37
CA GLN A 30 -0.96 11.07 3.12
C GLN A 30 -2.00 9.94 3.28
N THR A 31 -1.65 8.71 2.90
CA THR A 31 -2.50 7.53 3.13
C THR A 31 -2.71 7.25 4.63
N VAL A 32 -1.66 7.38 5.44
CA VAL A 32 -1.77 7.29 6.91
C VAL A 32 -2.73 8.36 7.45
N ASN A 33 -2.54 9.63 7.05
CA ASN A 33 -3.41 10.72 7.47
C ASN A 33 -4.87 10.46 7.10
N PHE A 34 -5.11 10.00 5.86
CA PHE A 34 -6.44 9.63 5.38
C PHE A 34 -7.10 8.57 6.28
N PHE A 35 -6.42 7.48 6.60
CA PHE A 35 -6.98 6.43 7.46
C PHE A 35 -7.29 6.91 8.87
N TYR A 36 -6.40 7.70 9.50
CA TYR A 36 -6.64 8.24 10.84
C TYR A 36 -7.78 9.25 10.88
N THR A 37 -7.93 10.05 9.83
CA THR A 37 -9.06 10.97 9.72
C THR A 37 -10.37 10.21 9.53
N LEU A 38 -10.45 9.29 8.57
CA LEU A 38 -11.68 8.56 8.27
C LEU A 38 -12.18 7.67 9.40
N GLN A 39 -11.29 7.10 10.22
CA GLN A 39 -11.70 6.36 11.42
C GLN A 39 -12.56 7.22 12.37
N GLY A 40 -12.42 8.55 12.31
CA GLY A 40 -13.26 9.47 13.09
C GLY A 40 -14.66 9.65 12.57
N GLU A 41 -14.85 9.43 11.28
CA GLU A 41 -16.09 9.73 10.56
C GLU A 41 -16.87 8.45 10.23
N ALA A 42 -16.23 7.28 10.30
CA ALA A 42 -16.83 5.99 10.00
C ALA A 42 -16.47 4.94 11.06
N ALA A 43 -17.47 4.19 11.51
CA ALA A 43 -17.30 3.12 12.50
C ALA A 43 -16.77 1.79 11.93
N GLY A 44 -16.57 1.71 10.60
CA GLY A 44 -16.21 0.48 9.89
C GLY A 44 -14.76 0.42 9.41
N ALA A 45 -14.41 -0.71 8.80
CA ALA A 45 -13.11 -0.90 8.15
C ALA A 45 -12.92 0.10 6.99
N GLN A 46 -11.73 0.67 6.90
CA GLN A 46 -11.32 1.54 5.80
C GLN A 46 -10.39 0.78 4.88
N ALA A 47 -10.68 0.76 3.58
CA ALA A 47 -9.93 -0.05 2.64
C ALA A 47 -9.38 0.79 1.49
N ILE A 48 -8.20 0.41 0.99
CA ILE A 48 -7.63 0.90 -0.26
C ILE A 48 -7.35 -0.28 -1.17
N SER A 49 -7.89 -0.23 -2.38
CA SER A 49 -7.62 -1.23 -3.42
C SER A 49 -6.44 -0.82 -4.31
N SER A 50 -5.82 -1.82 -4.94
CA SER A 50 -4.70 -1.64 -5.90
C SER A 50 -3.52 -0.86 -5.33
N PHE A 51 -3.15 -1.15 -4.08
CA PHE A 51 -2.15 -0.39 -3.33
C PHE A 51 -0.76 -0.49 -3.95
N ASP A 52 -0.33 -1.70 -4.33
CA ASP A 52 0.92 -1.95 -5.05
C ASP A 52 0.93 -1.32 -6.44
N THR A 53 -0.12 -1.56 -7.23
CA THR A 53 -0.23 -1.01 -8.59
C THR A 53 -0.13 0.52 -8.59
N LEU A 54 -0.90 1.19 -7.72
CA LEU A 54 -0.97 2.65 -7.69
C LEU A 54 0.31 3.30 -7.15
N LEU A 55 1.10 2.60 -6.32
CA LEU A 55 2.32 3.13 -5.72
C LEU A 55 3.61 2.72 -6.46
N ALA A 56 3.58 1.66 -7.26
CA ALA A 56 4.72 1.19 -8.04
C ALA A 56 5.42 2.29 -8.87
N PRO A 57 4.70 3.22 -9.52
CA PRO A 57 5.36 4.28 -10.28
C PRO A 57 6.28 5.18 -9.45
N PHE A 58 5.95 5.44 -8.18
CA PHE A 58 6.80 6.27 -7.33
C PHE A 58 8.17 5.63 -7.09
N VAL A 59 8.28 4.31 -7.07
CA VAL A 59 9.56 3.60 -6.91
C VAL A 59 10.53 3.98 -8.04
N ARG A 60 10.05 3.93 -9.29
CA ARG A 60 10.86 4.28 -10.47
C ARG A 60 11.14 5.78 -10.53
N TYR A 61 10.12 6.61 -10.32
CA TYR A 61 10.22 8.07 -10.42
C TYR A 61 11.12 8.69 -9.34
N ASP A 62 11.17 8.09 -8.15
CA ASP A 62 12.09 8.47 -7.08
C ASP A 62 13.47 7.80 -7.22
N ASN A 63 13.63 6.87 -8.18
CA ASN A 63 14.84 6.06 -8.38
C ASN A 63 15.28 5.33 -7.09
N LEU A 64 14.32 4.69 -6.41
CA LEU A 64 14.56 4.05 -5.13
C LEU A 64 15.21 2.69 -5.29
N ASP A 65 16.20 2.42 -4.44
CA ASP A 65 16.69 1.07 -4.25
C ASP A 65 15.79 0.25 -3.31
N TYR A 66 16.02 -1.06 -3.27
CA TYR A 66 15.22 -1.97 -2.45
C TYR A 66 15.24 -1.63 -0.94
N LYS A 67 16.34 -1.10 -0.42
CA LYS A 67 16.43 -0.72 1.00
C LYS A 67 15.57 0.50 1.28
N GLU A 68 15.55 1.47 0.37
CA GLU A 68 14.73 2.67 0.49
C GLU A 68 13.23 2.34 0.38
N ILE A 69 12.85 1.43 -0.52
CA ILE A 69 11.47 0.92 -0.63
C ILE A 69 11.06 0.27 0.68
N LYS A 70 11.87 -0.67 1.18
CA LYS A 70 11.59 -1.39 2.43
C LYS A 70 11.49 -0.45 3.63
N GLN A 71 12.36 0.55 3.71
CA GLN A 71 12.33 1.56 4.76
C GLN A 71 11.04 2.40 4.70
N ALA A 72 10.61 2.83 3.51
CA ALA A 72 9.37 3.58 3.34
C ALA A 72 8.14 2.76 3.76
N LEU A 73 8.08 1.48 3.40
CA LEU A 73 7.01 0.58 3.81
C LEU A 73 7.06 0.26 5.31
N GLN A 74 8.24 0.12 5.90
CA GLN A 74 8.41 -0.01 7.35
C GLN A 74 7.81 1.21 8.05
N GLU A 75 8.16 2.43 7.65
CA GLU A 75 7.59 3.64 8.23
C GLU A 75 6.06 3.68 8.11
N PHE A 76 5.52 3.29 6.95
CA PHE A 76 4.07 3.20 6.75
C PHE A 76 3.41 2.21 7.72
N VAL A 77 3.91 0.98 7.80
CA VAL A 77 3.36 -0.08 8.67
C VAL A 77 3.48 0.30 10.14
N PHE A 78 4.59 0.89 10.57
CA PHE A 78 4.68 1.34 11.96
C PHE A 78 3.67 2.46 12.25
N ASN A 79 3.60 3.50 11.41
CA ASN A 79 2.75 4.66 11.65
C ASN A 79 1.25 4.31 11.70
N ILE A 80 0.79 3.37 10.85
CA ILE A 80 -0.62 2.94 10.87
C ILE A 80 -0.96 2.04 12.06
N ASN A 81 0.04 1.48 12.74
CA ASN A 81 -0.14 0.66 13.95
C ASN A 81 0.10 1.41 15.28
N ILE A 82 0.44 2.71 15.28
CA ILE A 82 0.58 3.47 16.54
C ILE A 82 -0.77 4.04 16.97
N PRO A 83 -1.40 3.57 18.07
CA PRO A 83 -2.72 4.04 18.50
C PRO A 83 -2.67 5.44 19.11
N THR A 84 -2.65 6.47 18.27
CA THR A 84 -2.46 7.88 18.68
C THR A 84 -3.75 8.63 19.04
N ARG A 85 -4.93 8.06 18.78
CA ARG A 85 -6.24 8.71 19.02
C ARG A 85 -6.88 8.28 20.36
N VAL A 86 -7.84 9.08 20.83
CA VAL A 86 -8.76 8.76 21.94
C VAL A 86 -9.31 7.34 21.81
N GLY A 87 -9.18 6.55 22.87
CA GLY A 87 -9.55 5.13 22.90
C GLY A 87 -8.39 4.17 22.62
N PHE A 88 -7.22 4.69 22.22
CA PHE A 88 -5.99 3.92 21.98
C PHE A 88 -6.20 2.70 21.07
N GLN A 89 -7.10 2.83 20.08
CA GLN A 89 -7.33 1.84 19.06
C GLN A 89 -6.64 2.26 17.75
N THR A 90 -6.01 1.31 17.08
CA THR A 90 -5.52 1.50 15.73
C THR A 90 -6.68 1.54 14.72
N PRO A 91 -6.54 2.28 13.60
CA PRO A 91 -7.52 2.25 12.52
C PRO A 91 -7.70 0.84 11.97
N PHE A 92 -8.95 0.37 11.89
CA PHE A 92 -9.25 -0.87 11.18
C PHE A 92 -9.05 -0.63 9.68
N THR A 93 -7.93 -1.10 9.14
CA THR A 93 -7.52 -0.83 7.76
C THR A 93 -7.24 -2.08 6.97
N ASN A 94 -7.56 -2.05 5.68
CA ASN A 94 -7.24 -3.10 4.72
C ASN A 94 -6.56 -2.48 3.49
N ILE A 95 -5.57 -3.17 2.93
CA ILE A 95 -5.03 -2.88 1.61
C ILE A 95 -5.16 -4.09 0.69
N THR A 96 -5.64 -3.88 -0.52
CA THR A 96 -5.65 -4.89 -1.57
C THR A 96 -4.41 -4.74 -2.45
N MET A 97 -3.75 -5.86 -2.71
CA MET A 97 -2.55 -5.98 -3.54
C MET A 97 -2.91 -6.82 -4.77
N ASP A 98 -2.55 -6.33 -5.95
CA ASP A 98 -2.93 -6.96 -7.22
C ASP A 98 -1.94 -8.03 -7.67
N LEU A 99 -0.66 -7.96 -7.27
CA LEU A 99 0.49 -8.80 -7.70
C LEU A 99 0.86 -8.65 -9.17
N TYR A 100 -0.13 -8.60 -10.05
CA TYR A 100 0.02 -8.28 -11.45
C TYR A 100 -0.80 -7.03 -11.76
N VAL A 101 -0.32 -6.22 -12.71
CA VAL A 101 -1.06 -5.02 -13.13
C VAL A 101 -2.46 -5.43 -13.60
N PRO A 102 -3.55 -5.00 -12.93
CA PRO A 102 -4.88 -5.47 -13.25
C PRO A 102 -5.35 -4.88 -14.58
N SER A 103 -6.18 -5.62 -15.31
CA SER A 103 -6.68 -5.23 -16.64
C SER A 103 -7.43 -3.89 -16.64
N ILE A 104 -8.04 -3.53 -15.51
CA ILE A 104 -8.75 -2.26 -15.32
C ILE A 104 -7.82 -1.05 -15.18
N LEU A 105 -6.54 -1.23 -14.86
CA LEU A 105 -5.56 -0.13 -14.69
C LEU A 105 -4.43 -0.17 -15.70
N LYS A 106 -4.17 -1.31 -16.37
CA LYS A 106 -2.97 -1.50 -17.19
C LYS A 106 -2.74 -0.41 -18.25
N ASP A 107 -3.81 0.09 -18.88
CA ASP A 107 -3.75 1.07 -19.96
C ASP A 107 -3.93 2.51 -19.45
N HIS A 108 -4.13 2.70 -18.14
CA HIS A 108 -4.27 4.02 -17.54
C HIS A 108 -2.90 4.67 -17.34
N PRO A 109 -2.78 5.98 -17.57
CA PRO A 109 -1.54 6.72 -17.31
C PRO A 109 -1.23 6.72 -15.82
N VAL A 110 0.06 6.63 -15.48
CA VAL A 110 0.49 6.71 -14.08
C VAL A 110 0.39 8.16 -13.57
N ILE A 111 0.14 8.32 -12.27
CA ILE A 111 -0.08 9.63 -11.65
C ILE A 111 1.06 9.94 -10.69
N ILE A 112 1.82 11.01 -10.95
CA ILE A 112 2.89 11.50 -10.07
C ILE A 112 2.70 13.01 -9.83
N GLY A 113 2.60 13.42 -8.57
CA GLY A 113 2.43 14.83 -8.22
C GLY A 113 1.13 15.45 -8.73
N GLY A 114 0.08 14.63 -8.90
CA GLY A 114 -1.22 15.06 -9.42
C GLY A 114 -1.28 15.17 -10.95
N VAL A 115 -0.25 14.71 -11.65
CA VAL A 115 -0.13 14.81 -13.11
C VAL A 115 -0.01 13.42 -13.71
N GLU A 116 -0.87 13.14 -14.69
CA GLU A 116 -0.79 11.94 -15.53
C GLU A 116 0.47 11.98 -16.40
N LYS A 117 1.12 10.83 -16.57
CA LYS A 117 2.36 10.65 -17.34
C LYS A 117 2.08 9.87 -18.62
N ASP A 118 3.09 9.84 -19.49
CA ASP A 118 3.00 9.14 -20.77
C ASP A 118 3.06 7.61 -20.57
N GLU A 119 3.78 7.14 -19.54
CA GLU A 119 3.81 5.72 -19.18
C GLU A 119 2.51 5.26 -18.51
N THR A 120 2.20 3.98 -18.68
CA THR A 120 0.99 3.35 -18.15
C THR A 120 1.34 2.40 -17.02
N TYR A 121 0.36 2.00 -16.20
CA TYR A 121 0.63 1.04 -15.12
C TYR A 121 1.21 -0.29 -15.62
N SER A 122 0.95 -0.68 -16.87
CA SER A 122 1.54 -1.90 -17.47
C SER A 122 3.07 -1.90 -17.49
N ASP A 123 3.70 -0.73 -17.44
CA ASP A 123 5.15 -0.58 -17.50
C ASP A 123 5.85 -0.82 -16.15
N PHE A 124 5.14 -1.08 -15.05
CA PHE A 124 5.67 -1.02 -13.67
C PHE A 124 5.63 -2.34 -12.88
N GLN A 125 5.54 -3.48 -13.56
CA GLN A 125 5.57 -4.80 -12.90
C GLN A 125 6.80 -5.02 -12.01
N PRO A 126 8.04 -4.67 -12.41
CA PRO A 126 9.22 -4.87 -11.55
C PRO A 126 9.13 -4.09 -10.22
N GLU A 127 8.54 -2.90 -10.23
CA GLU A 127 8.34 -2.08 -9.05
C GLU A 127 7.24 -2.64 -8.14
N MET A 128 6.17 -3.20 -8.71
CA MET A 128 5.17 -3.95 -7.95
C MET A 128 5.80 -5.14 -7.24
N ASP A 129 6.64 -5.92 -7.91
CA ASP A 129 7.32 -7.07 -7.33
C ASP A 129 8.21 -6.66 -6.14
N MET A 130 8.97 -5.57 -6.29
CA MET A 130 9.81 -5.02 -5.21
C MET A 130 8.97 -4.54 -4.02
N LEU A 131 7.86 -3.84 -4.26
CA LEU A 131 6.95 -3.38 -3.21
C LEU A 131 6.34 -4.54 -2.44
N ASN A 132 5.80 -5.54 -3.14
CA ASN A 132 5.16 -6.72 -2.55
C ASN A 132 6.12 -7.51 -1.68
N ARG A 133 7.33 -7.78 -2.19
CA ARG A 133 8.38 -8.46 -1.45
C ARG A 133 8.81 -7.68 -0.21
N ALA A 134 9.06 -6.37 -0.35
CA ALA A 134 9.46 -5.52 0.77
C ALA A 134 8.37 -5.43 1.84
N PHE A 135 7.10 -5.32 1.44
CA PHE A 135 5.97 -5.28 2.36
C PHE A 135 5.84 -6.59 3.16
N ALA A 136 5.90 -7.74 2.49
CA ALA A 136 5.84 -9.05 3.14
C ALA A 136 7.01 -9.25 4.12
N GLU A 137 8.23 -8.80 3.76
CA GLU A 137 9.38 -8.85 4.67
C GLU A 137 9.19 -7.96 5.91
N VAL A 138 8.68 -6.75 5.78
CA VAL A 138 8.36 -5.86 6.92
C VAL A 138 7.34 -6.49 7.85
N MET A 139 6.26 -7.05 7.29
CA MET A 139 5.24 -7.76 8.08
C MET A 139 5.80 -9.01 8.78
N MET A 140 6.79 -9.67 8.17
CA MET A 140 7.46 -10.85 8.71
C MET A 140 8.43 -10.55 9.86
N GLU A 141 9.11 -9.41 9.78
CA GLU A 141 10.03 -8.91 10.82
C GLU A 141 9.27 -8.57 12.12
N GLY A 142 8.09 -7.98 11.99
CA GLY A 142 7.26 -7.58 13.12
C GLY A 142 7.80 -6.36 13.86
N ASP A 143 7.22 -6.09 15.03
CA ASP A 143 7.62 -4.95 15.87
C ASP A 143 8.97 -5.18 16.57
N ALA A 144 9.38 -4.24 17.44
CA ALA A 144 10.62 -4.34 18.21
C ALA A 144 10.73 -5.59 19.12
N LYS A 145 9.63 -6.33 19.33
CA LYS A 145 9.56 -7.60 20.06
C LYS A 145 9.26 -8.79 19.14
N GLY A 146 9.29 -8.61 17.82
CA GLY A 146 8.98 -9.62 16.82
C GLY A 146 7.49 -10.00 16.73
N ARG A 147 6.60 -9.17 17.28
CA ARG A 147 5.15 -9.40 17.22
C ARG A 147 4.62 -8.96 15.85
N VAL A 148 3.66 -9.71 15.33
CA VAL A 148 3.01 -9.40 14.05
C VAL A 148 2.26 -8.07 14.13
N PHE A 149 2.25 -7.32 13.03
CA PHE A 149 1.40 -6.15 12.87
C PHE A 149 -0.03 -6.58 12.55
N THR A 150 -1.01 -5.97 13.20
CA THR A 150 -2.43 -6.24 12.93
C THR A 150 -2.90 -5.54 11.66
N PHE A 151 -2.36 -4.35 11.37
CA PHE A 151 -2.80 -3.48 10.28
C PHE A 151 -1.65 -3.02 9.35
N PRO A 152 -1.95 -2.54 8.13
CA PRO A 152 -3.22 -2.80 7.46
C PRO A 152 -3.32 -4.31 7.19
N ILE A 153 -4.54 -4.84 7.19
CA ILE A 153 -4.77 -6.22 6.79
C ILE A 153 -4.49 -6.31 5.29
N PRO A 154 -3.49 -7.09 4.85
CA PRO A 154 -3.22 -7.26 3.43
C PRO A 154 -4.17 -8.32 2.84
N THR A 155 -4.70 -8.03 1.66
CA THR A 155 -5.48 -8.97 0.84
C THR A 155 -4.86 -9.03 -0.55
N TYR A 156 -4.45 -10.23 -1.00
CA TYR A 156 -3.88 -10.43 -2.33
C TYR A 156 -4.91 -11.02 -3.29
N ASN A 157 -4.98 -10.49 -4.51
CA ASN A 157 -5.86 -10.99 -5.55
C ASN A 157 -5.24 -12.24 -6.21
N ILE A 158 -6.03 -13.31 -6.35
CA ILE A 158 -5.64 -14.53 -7.08
C ILE A 158 -6.53 -14.66 -8.31
N THR A 159 -5.92 -14.64 -9.49
CA THR A 159 -6.59 -14.76 -10.80
C THR A 159 -6.41 -16.16 -11.38
N ALA A 160 -7.17 -16.48 -12.43
CA ALA A 160 -7.10 -17.80 -13.08
C ALA A 160 -5.71 -18.14 -13.67
N ASP A 161 -4.94 -17.11 -14.03
CA ASP A 161 -3.59 -17.18 -14.61
C ASP A 161 -2.48 -16.96 -13.57
N PHE A 162 -2.80 -17.06 -12.28
CA PHE A 162 -1.85 -16.85 -11.19
C PHE A 162 -0.66 -17.82 -11.25
N ASP A 163 0.56 -17.28 -11.33
CA ASP A 163 1.79 -18.07 -11.28
C ASP A 163 2.14 -18.45 -9.83
N TRP A 164 1.76 -19.67 -9.44
CA TRP A 164 2.00 -20.23 -8.12
C TRP A 164 3.48 -20.44 -7.80
N ASP A 165 4.32 -20.63 -8.83
CA ASP A 165 5.74 -20.95 -8.69
C ASP A 165 6.64 -19.71 -8.79
N ASN A 166 6.04 -18.51 -8.87
CA ASN A 166 6.79 -17.27 -8.97
C ASN A 166 7.65 -17.04 -7.69
N PRO A 167 8.99 -16.97 -7.82
CA PRO A 167 9.87 -16.82 -6.66
C PRO A 167 9.72 -15.48 -5.93
N ASN A 168 9.13 -14.46 -6.57
CA ASN A 168 8.85 -13.18 -5.93
C ASN A 168 7.78 -13.29 -4.83
N PHE A 169 6.94 -14.34 -4.86
CA PHE A 169 5.87 -14.55 -3.89
C PHE A 169 6.30 -15.36 -2.66
N GLU A 170 7.51 -15.91 -2.66
CA GLU A 170 8.07 -16.68 -1.53
C GLU A 170 7.96 -15.96 -0.17
N PRO A 171 8.22 -14.64 -0.05
CA PRO A 171 8.00 -13.91 1.21
C PRO A 171 6.52 -13.88 1.65
N ILE A 172 5.58 -13.81 0.71
CA ILE A 172 4.13 -13.79 0.97
C ILE A 172 3.69 -15.15 1.52
N TRP A 173 4.20 -16.25 0.96
CA TRP A 173 3.93 -17.60 1.46
C TRP A 173 4.51 -17.83 2.85
N LYS A 174 5.73 -17.35 3.12
CA LYS A 174 6.32 -17.39 4.45
C LYS A 174 5.50 -16.61 5.48
N MET A 175 5.01 -15.43 5.09
CA MET A 175 4.09 -14.63 5.91
C MET A 175 2.81 -15.38 6.23
N THR A 176 2.23 -16.04 5.23
CA THR A 176 1.01 -16.86 5.36
C THR A 176 1.21 -18.00 6.34
N GLY A 177 2.28 -18.78 6.16
CA GLY A 177 2.57 -19.93 7.02
C GLY A 177 2.91 -19.55 8.47
N LYS A 178 3.58 -18.41 8.69
CA LYS A 178 3.99 -17.99 10.03
C LYS A 178 2.87 -17.32 10.82
N TYR A 179 2.07 -16.48 10.18
CA TYR A 179 1.15 -15.58 10.87
C TYR A 179 -0.33 -15.71 10.45
N GLY A 180 -0.65 -16.53 9.44
CA GLY A 180 -2.02 -16.65 8.95
C GLY A 180 -2.54 -15.41 8.23
N VAL A 181 -1.64 -14.52 7.80
CA VAL A 181 -1.89 -13.36 6.93
C VAL A 181 -0.97 -13.46 5.73
N PRO A 182 -1.38 -13.03 4.53
CA PRO A 182 -2.52 -12.18 4.21
C PRO A 182 -3.81 -12.98 3.98
N TYR A 183 -4.92 -12.29 3.71
CA TYR A 183 -6.06 -12.91 3.05
C TYR A 183 -5.84 -13.00 1.55
N PHE A 184 -6.58 -13.88 0.88
CA PHE A 184 -6.59 -14.03 -0.57
C PHE A 184 -8.01 -13.85 -1.10
N SER A 185 -8.18 -12.94 -2.06
CA SER A 185 -9.44 -12.76 -2.78
C SER A 185 -9.44 -13.62 -4.04
N ASN A 186 -10.47 -14.45 -4.18
CA ASN A 186 -10.59 -15.37 -5.31
C ASN A 186 -11.27 -14.69 -6.52
N PHE A 187 -10.53 -14.56 -7.62
CA PHE A 187 -11.00 -14.08 -8.92
C PHE A 187 -10.84 -15.14 -10.03
N VAL A 188 -10.66 -16.42 -9.67
CA VAL A 188 -10.63 -17.58 -10.57
C VAL A 188 -12.04 -17.93 -11.06
#